data_AF-A0A7T0WD14-F1
#
_entry.id   AF-A0A7T0WD14-F1
#
_cell.length_a   1.000
_cell.length_b   1.000
_cell.length_c   1.000
_cell.angle_alpha   90.00
_cell.angle_beta   90.00
_cell.angle_gamma   90.00
#
_symmetry.space_group_name_H-M   'P 1'
#
loop_
_entity.id
_entity.type
_entity.pdbx_description
1 polymer ?
#
loop_
_entity_poly.entity_id
_entity_poly.type
_entity_poly.pdbx_seq_one_letter_code
_entity_poly.pdbx_strand_id
1 'polypeptide(L)'
;MRRLLSAIGYSLIIFSVLSVGIVALYLYEREFGANGFSENTGDWANFATFISGTIGVAAVVATLAAFMITIKQQQALIRQQKIQIEQADGHQQRLNAYQRASSLLPDAFSALRHHLDKSLGEIASDESFAAYDMIFINRRYRVCDFYMSDDVLQELMSEDLKVQNFIGHIVTKEVYRFARFVTGILQDAPDLYDVIMLQLVSHMDVLRCAMAYRRSRSLQEEWYLISQFLRLPKNYEGLSQPEQAWQLLGHEKNDEDKS
;
A
#
# COMPACT_ATOMS: atom_id res chain seq x y z
N MET A 1 32.09 -8.74 -22.23
CA MET A 1 32.07 -9.33 -20.87
C MET A 1 31.44 -10.73 -20.82
N ARG A 2 30.20 -10.96 -21.32
CA ARG A 2 29.58 -12.32 -21.35
C ARG A 2 30.42 -13.42 -22.03
N ARG A 3 31.08 -13.13 -23.15
CA ARG A 3 31.96 -14.10 -23.86
C ARG A 3 33.21 -14.51 -23.06
N LEU A 4 33.67 -13.64 -22.18
CA LEU A 4 34.86 -13.86 -21.34
C LEU A 4 34.50 -14.77 -20.16
N LEU A 5 33.32 -14.55 -19.56
CA LEU A 5 32.77 -15.43 -18.52
C LEU A 5 32.48 -16.84 -19.04
N SER A 6 31.96 -16.99 -20.27
CA SER A 6 31.76 -18.31 -20.87
C SER A 6 33.09 -19.02 -21.12
N ALA A 7 34.11 -18.33 -21.66
CA ALA A 7 35.42 -18.93 -21.92
C ALA A 7 36.12 -19.41 -20.63
N ILE A 8 36.04 -18.62 -19.55
CA ILE A 8 36.57 -18.99 -18.24
C ILE A 8 35.83 -20.22 -17.69
N GLY A 9 34.50 -20.26 -17.79
CA GLY A 9 33.70 -21.41 -17.37
C GLY A 9 34.07 -22.70 -18.11
N TYR A 10 34.23 -22.65 -19.43
CA TYR A 10 34.67 -23.80 -20.22
C TYR A 10 36.08 -24.26 -19.84
N SER A 11 37.02 -23.33 -19.63
CA SER A 11 38.39 -23.68 -19.24
C SER A 11 38.48 -24.38 -17.88
N LEU A 12 37.63 -23.99 -16.92
CA LEU A 12 37.56 -24.61 -15.59
C LEU A 12 37.03 -26.03 -15.65
N ILE A 13 36.03 -26.30 -16.50
CA ILE A 13 35.49 -27.64 -16.72
C ILE A 13 36.55 -28.54 -17.37
N ILE A 14 37.24 -28.06 -18.41
CA ILE A 14 38.29 -28.83 -19.08
C ILE A 14 39.43 -29.17 -18.10
N PHE A 15 39.85 -28.19 -17.29
CA PHE A 15 40.88 -28.39 -16.29
C PHE A 15 40.46 -29.39 -15.20
N SER A 16 39.21 -29.35 -14.73
CA SER A 16 38.72 -30.30 -13.74
C SER A 16 38.68 -31.73 -14.29
N VAL A 17 38.24 -31.93 -15.53
CA VAL A 17 38.22 -33.26 -16.17
C VAL A 17 39.64 -33.80 -16.37
N LEU A 18 40.57 -32.96 -16.84
CA LEU A 18 41.99 -33.33 -17.01
C LEU A 18 42.63 -33.73 -15.67
N SER A 19 42.42 -32.94 -14.63
CA SER A 19 43.01 -33.21 -13.30
C SER A 19 42.46 -34.50 -12.68
N VAL A 20 41.17 -34.81 -12.84
CA VAL A 20 40.62 -36.12 -12.43
C VAL A 20 41.25 -37.27 -13.23
N GLY A 21 41.45 -37.09 -14.54
CA GLY A 21 42.13 -38.07 -15.38
C GLY A 21 43.57 -38.36 -14.93
N ILE A 22 44.33 -37.31 -14.59
CA ILE A 22 45.71 -37.44 -14.09
C ILE A 22 45.73 -38.19 -12.75
N VAL A 23 44.83 -37.85 -11.82
CA VAL A 23 44.73 -38.54 -10.52
C VAL A 23 44.35 -40.00 -10.70
N ALA A 24 43.45 -40.33 -11.62
CA ALA A 24 43.08 -41.71 -11.91
C ALA A 24 44.26 -42.53 -12.47
N LEU A 25 45.05 -41.95 -13.38
CA LEU A 25 46.27 -42.58 -13.90
C LEU A 25 47.32 -42.81 -12.80
N TYR A 26 47.52 -41.83 -11.93
CA TYR A 26 48.45 -41.96 -10.80
C TYR A 26 48.03 -43.04 -9.80
N LEU A 27 46.73 -43.14 -9.49
CA LEU A 27 46.21 -44.20 -8.61
C LEU A 27 46.31 -45.59 -9.24
N TYR A 28 46.13 -45.70 -10.56
CA TYR A 28 46.35 -46.95 -11.29
C TYR A 28 47.80 -47.41 -11.18
N GLU A 29 48.74 -46.53 -11.48
CA GLU A 29 50.17 -46.84 -11.46
C GLU A 29 50.61 -47.30 -10.06
N ARG A 30 50.09 -46.65 -9.01
CA ARG A 30 50.43 -46.98 -7.63
C ARG A 30 49.88 -48.32 -7.15
N GLU A 31 48.63 -48.66 -7.46
CA GLU A 31 47.97 -49.87 -6.92
C GLU A 31 48.13 -51.10 -7.83
N PHE A 32 48.24 -50.90 -9.14
CA PHE A 32 48.28 -51.99 -10.13
C PHE A 32 49.57 -52.01 -10.97
N GLY A 33 50.36 -50.93 -10.95
CA GLY A 33 51.40 -50.66 -11.94
C GLY A 33 52.85 -50.80 -11.46
N ALA A 34 53.16 -51.71 -10.52
CA ALA A 34 54.53 -51.86 -10.03
C ALA A 34 55.60 -52.19 -11.11
N ASN A 35 55.21 -52.55 -12.35
CA ASN A 35 56.11 -52.79 -13.49
C ASN A 35 55.53 -52.39 -14.88
N GLY A 36 54.59 -51.43 -14.94
CA GLY A 36 53.95 -50.98 -16.20
C GLY A 36 52.47 -51.36 -16.33
N PHE A 37 51.87 -51.16 -17.51
CA PHE A 37 50.47 -51.53 -17.76
C PHE A 37 50.29 -53.05 -17.66
N SER A 38 49.37 -53.49 -16.81
CA SER A 38 49.12 -54.93 -16.64
C SER A 38 48.58 -55.53 -17.95
N GLU A 39 49.19 -56.62 -18.42
CA GLU A 39 48.67 -57.42 -19.54
C GLU A 39 47.47 -58.30 -19.11
N ASN A 40 47.21 -58.39 -17.80
CA ASN A 40 46.09 -59.18 -17.27
C ASN A 40 44.78 -58.38 -17.35
N THR A 41 43.82 -58.91 -18.09
CA THR A 41 42.48 -58.33 -18.24
C THR A 41 41.70 -58.22 -16.91
N GLY A 42 42.01 -59.06 -15.92
CA GLY A 42 41.40 -59.00 -14.59
C GLY A 42 41.74 -57.74 -13.80
N ASP A 43 42.95 -57.20 -13.95
CA ASP A 43 43.39 -55.99 -13.24
C ASP A 43 42.70 -54.75 -13.78
N TRP A 44 42.45 -54.72 -15.10
CA TRP A 44 41.63 -53.69 -15.74
C TRP A 44 40.18 -53.71 -15.25
N ALA A 45 39.59 -54.89 -15.03
CA ALA A 45 38.24 -55.02 -14.49
C ALA A 45 38.16 -54.57 -13.02
N ASN A 46 39.17 -54.90 -12.21
CA ASN A 46 39.26 -54.47 -10.80
C ASN A 46 39.48 -52.96 -10.68
N PHE A 47 40.33 -52.38 -11.52
CA PHE A 47 40.52 -50.93 -11.60
C PHE A 47 39.25 -50.21 -12.04
N ALA A 48 38.56 -50.70 -13.08
CA ALA A 48 37.29 -50.13 -13.52
C ALA A 48 36.24 -50.17 -12.40
N THR A 49 36.18 -51.27 -11.65
CA THR A 49 35.30 -51.42 -10.48
C THR A 49 35.67 -50.43 -9.36
N PHE A 50 36.97 -50.28 -9.07
CA PHE A 50 37.47 -49.35 -8.05
C PHE A 50 37.17 -47.89 -8.41
N ILE A 51 37.49 -47.48 -9.64
CA ILE A 51 37.22 -46.14 -10.17
C ILE A 51 35.72 -45.88 -10.20
N SER A 52 34.91 -46.82 -10.70
CA SER A 52 33.45 -46.67 -10.72
C SER A 52 32.88 -46.53 -9.30
N GLY A 53 33.39 -47.30 -8.34
CA GLY A 53 32.95 -47.25 -6.94
C GLY A 53 33.33 -45.95 -6.21
N THR A 54 34.54 -45.44 -6.40
CA THR A 54 35.03 -44.24 -5.67
C THR A 54 34.80 -42.94 -6.44
N ILE A 55 35.18 -42.88 -7.72
CA ILE A 55 34.99 -41.68 -8.56
C ILE A 55 33.51 -41.47 -8.86
N GLY A 56 32.74 -42.54 -9.08
CA GLY A 56 31.29 -42.44 -9.28
C GLY A 56 30.59 -41.78 -8.09
N VAL A 57 30.88 -42.24 -6.87
CA VAL A 57 30.31 -41.65 -5.64
C VAL A 57 30.80 -40.22 -5.43
N ALA A 58 32.08 -39.93 -5.63
CA ALA A 58 32.63 -38.58 -5.51
C ALA A 58 31.99 -37.60 -6.51
N ALA A 59 31.77 -38.03 -7.75
CA ALA A 59 31.11 -37.23 -8.78
C ALA A 59 29.64 -36.93 -8.42
N VAL A 60 28.91 -37.91 -7.87
CA VAL A 60 27.53 -37.71 -7.38
C VAL A 60 27.51 -36.71 -6.23
N VAL A 61 28.41 -36.84 -5.24
CA VAL A 61 28.51 -35.90 -4.11
C VAL A 61 28.87 -34.50 -4.59
N ALA A 62 29.82 -34.36 -5.51
CA ALA A 62 30.20 -33.07 -6.09
C ALA A 62 29.03 -32.43 -6.85
N THR A 63 28.28 -33.24 -7.61
CA THR A 63 27.08 -32.77 -8.33
C THR A 63 26.00 -32.31 -7.36
N LEU A 64 25.77 -33.06 -6.27
CA LEU A 64 24.80 -32.67 -5.25
C LEU A 64 25.23 -31.38 -4.53
N ALA A 65 26.51 -31.23 -4.20
CA ALA A 65 27.06 -30.01 -3.61
C ALA A 65 26.91 -28.81 -4.55
N ALA A 66 27.22 -28.97 -5.84
CA ALA A 66 27.02 -27.95 -6.86
C ALA A 66 25.53 -27.58 -7.01
N PHE A 67 24.63 -28.57 -6.94
CA PHE A 67 23.19 -28.35 -6.96
C PHE A 67 22.72 -27.57 -5.73
N MET A 68 23.20 -27.93 -4.52
CA MET A 68 22.91 -27.17 -3.29
C MET A 68 23.38 -25.71 -3.39
N ILE A 69 24.57 -25.47 -3.94
CA ILE A 69 25.08 -24.11 -4.18
C ILE A 69 24.17 -23.36 -5.16
N THR A 70 23.76 -24.01 -6.25
CA THR A 70 22.86 -23.43 -7.25
C THR A 70 21.52 -23.06 -6.63
N ILE A 71 20.92 -23.93 -5.79
CA ILE A 71 19.68 -23.63 -5.06
C ILE A 71 19.84 -22.39 -4.18
N LYS A 72 20.94 -22.29 -3.41
CA LYS A 72 21.21 -21.13 -2.56
C LYS A 72 21.33 -19.83 -3.37
N GLN A 73 22.00 -19.88 -4.52
CA GLN A 73 22.11 -18.74 -5.43
C GLN A 73 20.75 -18.34 -6.01
N GLN A 74 19.93 -19.30 -6.43
CA GLN A 74 18.57 -19.05 -6.91
C GLN A 74 17.70 -18.40 -5.83
N GLN A 75 17.76 -18.87 -4.58
CA GLN A 75 17.04 -18.26 -3.46
C GLN A 75 17.47 -16.81 -3.21
N ALA A 76 18.77 -16.51 -3.30
CA ALA A 76 19.27 -15.15 -3.16
C ALA A 76 18.76 -14.23 -4.28
N LEU A 77 18.78 -14.71 -5.53
CA LEU A 77 18.24 -13.98 -6.68
C LEU A 77 16.74 -13.71 -6.54
N ILE A 78 15.95 -14.69 -6.10
CA ILE A 78 14.50 -14.52 -5.87
C ILE A 78 14.25 -13.46 -4.79
N ARG A 79 15.02 -13.48 -3.69
CA ARG A 79 14.90 -12.44 -2.64
C ARG A 79 15.22 -11.05 -3.18
N GLN A 80 16.28 -10.92 -3.98
CA GLN A 80 16.65 -9.64 -4.59
C GLN A 80 15.58 -9.15 -5.57
N GLN A 81 15.03 -10.03 -6.41
CA GLN A 81 13.92 -9.70 -7.31
C GLN A 81 12.69 -9.25 -6.55
N LYS A 82 12.33 -9.93 -5.45
CA LYS A 82 11.20 -9.54 -4.60
C LYS A 82 11.38 -8.12 -4.06
N ILE A 83 12.56 -7.78 -3.54
CA ILE A 83 12.87 -6.43 -3.04
C ILE A 83 12.78 -5.39 -4.17
N GLN A 84 13.29 -5.70 -5.37
CA GLN A 84 13.21 -4.78 -6.51
C GLN A 84 11.77 -4.55 -6.97
N ILE A 85 10.93 -5.58 -6.96
CA ILE A 85 9.50 -5.48 -7.28
C ILE A 85 8.80 -4.62 -6.22
N GLU A 86 9.02 -4.87 -4.93
CA GLU A 86 8.43 -4.05 -3.86
C GLU A 86 8.84 -2.57 -3.95
N GLN A 87 10.10 -2.30 -4.32
CA GLN A 87 10.58 -0.94 -4.55
C GLN A 87 9.96 -0.29 -5.78
N ALA A 88 9.83 -1.03 -6.89
CA ALA A 88 9.21 -0.56 -8.11
C ALA A 88 7.71 -0.29 -7.92
N ASP A 89 7.01 -1.18 -7.22
CA ASP A 89 5.59 -1.04 -6.88
C ASP A 89 5.36 0.19 -5.99
N GLY A 90 6.19 0.39 -4.96
CA GLY A 90 6.11 1.58 -4.11
C GLY A 90 6.40 2.87 -4.88
N HIS A 91 7.34 2.85 -5.82
CA HIS A 91 7.60 4.00 -6.70
C HIS A 91 6.42 4.28 -7.64
N GLN A 92 5.84 3.24 -8.24
CA GLN A 92 4.69 3.37 -9.12
C GLN A 92 3.45 3.89 -8.38
N GLN A 93 3.20 3.40 -7.15
CA GLN A 93 2.13 3.90 -6.29
C GLN A 93 2.27 5.40 -6.02
N ARG A 94 3.48 5.86 -5.71
CA ARG A 94 3.79 7.29 -5.55
C ARG A 94 3.51 8.09 -6.82
N LEU A 95 4.01 7.63 -7.97
CA LEU A 95 3.76 8.29 -9.26
C LEU A 95 2.26 8.41 -9.57
N ASN A 96 1.49 7.34 -9.32
CA ASN A 96 0.04 7.36 -9.47
C ASN A 96 -0.63 8.34 -8.49
N ALA A 97 -0.12 8.47 -7.26
CA ALA A 97 -0.61 9.45 -6.28
C ALA A 97 -0.33 10.89 -6.72
N TYR A 98 0.87 11.21 -7.20
CA TYR A 98 1.18 12.52 -7.79
C TYR A 98 0.29 12.81 -9.00
N GLN A 99 0.09 11.82 -9.87
CA GLN A 99 -0.79 11.98 -11.02
C GLN A 99 -2.21 12.31 -10.57
N ARG A 100 -2.81 11.54 -9.65
CA ARG A 100 -4.14 11.83 -9.09
C ARG A 100 -4.20 13.20 -8.42
N ALA A 101 -3.18 13.58 -7.67
CA ALA A 101 -3.09 14.90 -7.04
C ALA A 101 -3.03 16.04 -8.07
N SER A 102 -2.33 15.83 -9.18
CA SER A 102 -2.22 16.85 -10.24
C SER A 102 -3.45 16.94 -11.13
N SER A 103 -4.09 15.80 -11.45
CA SER A 103 -5.13 15.74 -12.49
C SER A 103 -6.55 15.65 -11.93
N LEU A 104 -6.76 14.97 -10.81
CA LEU A 104 -8.10 14.70 -10.27
C LEU A 104 -8.44 15.54 -9.05
N LEU A 105 -7.44 15.93 -8.25
CA LEU A 105 -7.68 16.74 -7.06
C LEU A 105 -8.33 18.10 -7.37
N PRO A 106 -7.93 18.84 -8.42
CA PRO A 106 -8.61 20.09 -8.78
C PRO A 106 -10.10 19.89 -9.09
N ASP A 107 -10.44 18.81 -9.81
CA ASP A 107 -11.83 18.46 -10.14
C ASP A 107 -12.61 18.06 -8.88
N ALA A 108 -11.98 17.28 -7.99
CA ALA A 108 -12.56 16.89 -6.72
C ALA A 108 -12.81 18.11 -5.81
N PHE A 109 -11.91 19.09 -5.82
CA PHE A 109 -12.09 20.38 -5.13
C PHE A 109 -13.23 21.19 -5.73
N SER A 110 -13.30 21.27 -7.06
CA SER A 110 -14.40 21.96 -7.74
C SER A 110 -15.74 21.31 -7.44
N ALA A 111 -15.79 19.97 -7.41
CA ALA A 111 -16.98 19.21 -7.05
C ALA A 111 -17.39 19.43 -5.59
N LEU A 112 -16.41 19.43 -4.67
CA LEU A 112 -16.65 19.75 -3.26
C LEU A 112 -17.22 21.16 -3.13
N ARG A 113 -16.58 22.17 -3.73
CA ARG A 113 -17.05 23.55 -3.66
C ARG A 113 -18.45 23.71 -4.23
N HIS A 114 -18.71 23.11 -5.39
CA HIS A 114 -20.05 23.11 -5.99
C HIS A 114 -21.09 22.48 -5.06
N HIS A 115 -20.76 21.33 -4.42
CA HIS A 115 -21.62 20.71 -3.42
C HIS A 115 -21.86 21.61 -2.21
N LEU A 116 -20.83 22.31 -1.73
CA LEU A 116 -20.94 23.22 -0.59
C LEU A 116 -21.78 24.47 -0.90
N ASP A 117 -21.81 24.90 -2.17
CA ASP A 117 -22.59 26.04 -2.64
C ASP A 117 -24.06 25.69 -2.95
N LYS A 118 -24.41 24.39 -3.09
CA LYS A 118 -25.79 23.95 -3.28
C LYS A 118 -26.66 24.33 -2.09
N SER A 119 -27.90 24.68 -2.38
CA SER A 119 -28.92 24.86 -1.34
C SER A 119 -29.33 23.51 -0.75
N LEU A 120 -29.71 23.48 0.54
CA LEU A 120 -30.27 22.29 1.17
C LEU A 120 -31.53 21.82 0.44
N GLY A 121 -32.31 22.74 -0.13
CA GLY A 121 -33.46 22.43 -0.96
C GLY A 121 -33.11 21.64 -2.23
N GLU A 122 -32.05 22.04 -2.95
CA GLU A 122 -31.57 21.31 -4.14
C GLU A 122 -31.14 19.88 -3.79
N ILE A 123 -30.34 19.74 -2.73
CA ILE A 123 -29.83 18.42 -2.30
C ILE A 123 -30.95 17.52 -1.80
N ALA A 124 -31.89 18.09 -1.05
CA ALA A 124 -33.08 17.39 -0.61
C ALA A 124 -33.90 16.96 -1.83
N SER A 125 -34.09 17.81 -2.82
CA SER A 125 -34.92 17.50 -3.99
C SER A 125 -34.38 16.37 -4.89
N ASP A 126 -33.05 16.17 -4.91
CA ASP A 126 -32.40 15.08 -5.64
C ASP A 126 -32.65 13.69 -5.00
N GLU A 127 -32.95 13.63 -3.70
CA GLU A 127 -33.18 12.36 -2.98
C GLU A 127 -34.64 12.26 -2.48
N SER A 128 -35.48 11.48 -3.18
CA SER A 128 -36.78 10.89 -2.72
C SER A 128 -37.59 11.66 -1.64
N PHE A 129 -37.61 12.99 -1.73
CA PHE A 129 -38.04 13.86 -0.64
C PHE A 129 -39.57 13.97 -0.51
N ALA A 130 -40.28 13.52 -1.53
CA ALA A 130 -41.73 13.59 -1.60
C ALA A 130 -42.45 12.79 -0.49
N ALA A 131 -41.74 11.92 0.24
CA ALA A 131 -42.34 11.11 1.31
C ALA A 131 -42.36 11.80 2.69
N TYR A 132 -41.48 12.78 2.92
CA TYR A 132 -41.32 13.44 4.22
C TYR A 132 -41.52 14.94 4.05
N ASP A 133 -42.77 15.37 3.89
CA ASP A 133 -43.24 16.77 3.77
C ASP A 133 -42.88 17.68 4.99
N MET A 134 -41.81 17.38 5.71
CA MET A 134 -41.43 17.82 7.05
C MET A 134 -39.96 18.28 7.14
N ILE A 135 -39.48 19.07 6.19
CA ILE A 135 -38.33 19.95 6.48
C ILE A 135 -38.88 21.36 6.64
N PHE A 136 -38.87 21.86 7.87
CA PHE A 136 -39.12 23.27 8.18
C PHE A 136 -37.87 24.12 8.00
N ILE A 137 -36.69 23.49 7.96
CA ILE A 137 -35.42 24.19 7.66
C ILE A 137 -35.56 25.01 6.38
N ASN A 138 -35.16 26.27 6.45
CA ASN A 138 -35.10 27.16 5.31
C ASN A 138 -34.28 26.53 4.18
N ARG A 139 -34.98 26.11 3.12
CA ARG A 139 -34.42 25.44 1.95
C ARG A 139 -33.36 26.26 1.21
N ARG A 140 -33.24 27.55 1.52
CA ARG A 140 -32.27 28.48 0.91
C ARG A 140 -30.89 28.44 1.57
N TYR A 141 -30.73 27.85 2.75
CA TYR A 141 -29.39 27.69 3.32
C TYR A 141 -28.53 26.83 2.42
N ARG A 142 -27.25 27.20 2.29
CA ARG A 142 -26.28 26.39 1.58
C ARG A 142 -25.76 25.28 2.48
N VAL A 143 -25.18 24.27 1.87
CA VAL A 143 -24.50 23.20 2.60
C VAL A 143 -23.37 23.73 3.46
N CYS A 144 -22.60 24.72 3.00
CA CYS A 144 -21.55 25.31 3.82
C CYS A 144 -22.10 25.96 5.10
N ASP A 145 -23.29 26.58 5.01
CA ASP A 145 -23.95 27.22 6.15
C ASP A 145 -24.36 26.17 7.21
N PHE A 146 -24.68 24.94 6.80
CA PHE A 146 -24.93 23.80 7.70
C PHE A 146 -23.76 23.51 8.66
N TYR A 147 -22.53 23.81 8.23
CA TYR A 147 -21.32 23.57 9.03
C TYR A 147 -20.82 24.78 9.80
N MET A 148 -21.28 25.98 9.44
CA MET A 148 -20.66 27.24 9.85
C MET A 148 -21.61 28.24 10.51
N SER A 149 -22.93 28.03 10.40
CA SER A 149 -23.95 28.97 10.88
C SER A 149 -24.71 28.41 12.09
N ASP A 150 -24.68 29.16 13.19
CA ASP A 150 -25.40 28.83 14.42
C ASP A 150 -26.91 28.84 14.22
N ASP A 151 -27.44 29.73 13.37
CA ASP A 151 -28.87 29.80 13.07
C ASP A 151 -29.36 28.50 12.41
N VAL A 152 -28.58 27.96 11.46
CA VAL A 152 -28.90 26.71 10.77
C VAL A 152 -28.85 25.53 11.75
N LEU A 153 -27.89 25.54 12.68
CA LEU A 153 -27.79 24.52 13.72
C LEU A 153 -28.97 24.58 14.69
N GLN A 154 -29.39 25.76 15.14
CA GLN A 154 -30.55 25.92 16.02
C GLN A 154 -31.84 25.46 15.34
N GLU A 155 -32.02 25.81 14.07
CA GLU A 155 -33.18 25.39 13.28
C GLU A 155 -33.18 23.86 13.10
N LEU A 156 -32.04 23.26 12.76
CA LEU A 156 -31.88 21.81 12.68
C LEU A 156 -32.16 21.10 14.02
N MET A 157 -31.70 21.66 15.14
CA MET A 157 -31.92 21.10 16.48
C MET A 157 -33.40 21.09 16.89
N SER A 158 -34.22 21.96 16.28
CA SER A 158 -35.66 21.97 16.50
C SER A 158 -36.41 20.88 15.72
N GLU A 159 -35.76 20.23 14.75
CA GLU A 159 -36.34 19.18 13.92
C GLU A 159 -36.31 17.80 14.60
N ASP A 160 -37.10 16.85 14.09
CA ASP A 160 -37.07 15.45 14.54
C ASP A 160 -35.69 14.83 14.28
N LEU A 161 -35.22 14.02 15.24
CA LEU A 161 -33.94 13.31 15.17
C LEU A 161 -33.75 12.54 13.86
N LYS A 162 -34.80 11.98 13.26
CA LYS A 162 -34.75 11.30 11.95
C LYS A 162 -34.38 12.27 10.81
N VAL A 163 -34.94 13.47 10.83
CA VAL A 163 -34.66 14.54 9.85
C VAL A 163 -33.22 15.00 10.01
N GLN A 164 -32.77 15.29 11.24
CA GLN A 164 -31.39 15.66 11.53
C GLN A 164 -30.40 14.61 11.01
N ASN A 165 -30.70 13.35 11.29
CA ASN A 165 -29.92 12.19 10.86
C ASN A 165 -29.89 11.98 9.34
N PHE A 166 -30.94 12.38 8.65
CA PHE A 166 -31.02 12.28 7.21
C PHE A 166 -30.23 13.41 6.55
N ILE A 167 -30.49 14.66 6.95
CA ILE A 167 -29.80 15.84 6.41
C ILE A 167 -28.31 15.74 6.67
N GLY A 168 -27.90 15.41 7.90
CA GLY A 168 -26.50 15.19 8.23
C GLY A 168 -25.86 14.10 7.37
N HIS A 169 -26.58 13.01 7.06
CA HIS A 169 -26.06 11.97 6.17
C HIS A 169 -25.78 12.50 4.77
N ILE A 170 -26.73 13.20 4.16
CA ILE A 170 -26.62 13.64 2.77
C ILE A 170 -25.56 14.73 2.63
N VAL A 171 -25.63 15.74 3.50
CA VAL A 171 -24.70 16.87 3.53
C VAL A 171 -23.26 16.39 3.65
N THR A 172 -23.00 15.42 4.54
CA THR A 172 -21.65 14.90 4.80
C THR A 172 -21.15 13.84 3.81
N LYS A 173 -22.01 13.30 2.95
CA LYS A 173 -21.66 12.18 2.06
C LYS A 173 -20.55 12.53 1.08
N GLU A 174 -20.68 13.63 0.37
CA GLU A 174 -19.69 14.07 -0.62
C GLU A 174 -18.42 14.59 0.06
N VAL A 175 -18.55 15.27 1.19
CA VAL A 175 -17.41 15.71 2.02
C VAL A 175 -16.59 14.50 2.50
N TYR A 176 -17.25 13.41 2.91
CA TYR A 176 -16.60 12.16 3.29
C TYR A 176 -15.89 11.48 2.13
N ARG A 177 -16.54 11.40 0.96
CA ARG A 177 -15.94 10.84 -0.26
C ARG A 177 -14.67 11.61 -0.64
N PHE A 178 -14.73 12.94 -0.57
CA PHE A 178 -13.59 13.81 -0.81
C PHE A 178 -12.47 13.57 0.22
N ALA A 179 -12.78 13.52 1.52
CA ALA A 179 -11.79 13.25 2.58
C ALA A 179 -11.09 11.90 2.38
N ARG A 180 -11.84 10.87 2.02
CA ARG A 180 -11.32 9.53 1.69
C ARG A 180 -10.41 9.57 0.47
N PHE A 181 -10.80 10.29 -0.57
CA PHE A 181 -9.98 10.46 -1.77
C PHE A 181 -8.63 11.12 -1.45
N VAL A 182 -8.64 12.22 -0.69
CA VAL A 182 -7.42 12.90 -0.23
C VAL A 182 -6.56 11.98 0.64
N THR A 183 -7.18 11.25 1.57
CA THR A 183 -6.48 10.29 2.43
C THR A 183 -5.76 9.23 1.61
N GLY A 184 -6.39 8.70 0.56
CA GLY A 184 -5.76 7.75 -0.36
C GLY A 184 -4.55 8.32 -1.10
N ILE A 185 -4.56 9.61 -1.46
CA ILE A 185 -3.40 10.27 -2.03
C ILE A 185 -2.27 10.36 -0.99
N LEU A 186 -2.58 10.81 0.23
CA LEU A 186 -1.61 11.00 1.30
C LEU A 186 -1.01 9.69 1.82
N GLN A 187 -1.77 8.60 1.77
CA GLN A 187 -1.28 7.27 2.11
C GLN A 187 -0.19 6.81 1.15
N ASP A 188 -0.39 7.05 -0.15
CA ASP A 188 0.53 6.63 -1.20
C ASP A 188 1.71 7.62 -1.38
N ALA A 189 1.50 8.92 -1.12
CA ALA A 189 2.51 9.99 -1.20
C ALA A 189 2.40 10.97 -0.01
N PRO A 190 2.99 10.64 1.17
CA PRO A 190 2.89 11.45 2.38
C PRO A 190 3.55 12.84 2.28
N ASP A 191 4.51 13.01 1.38
CA ASP A 191 5.20 14.27 1.13
C ASP A 191 4.31 15.34 0.46
N LEU A 192 3.16 14.94 -0.08
CA LEU A 192 2.14 15.87 -0.58
C LEU A 192 1.32 16.54 0.54
N TYR A 193 1.52 16.15 1.81
CA TYR A 193 0.74 16.63 2.94
C TYR A 193 0.65 18.15 3.00
N ASP A 194 1.78 18.85 3.05
CA ASP A 194 1.78 20.30 3.24
C ASP A 194 1.10 21.03 2.07
N VAL A 195 1.32 20.54 0.84
CA VAL A 195 0.72 21.12 -0.37
C VAL A 195 -0.80 20.97 -0.37
N ILE A 196 -1.29 19.76 -0.06
CA ILE A 196 -2.72 19.48 -0.02
C ILE A 196 -3.37 20.22 1.15
N MET A 197 -2.75 20.21 2.34
CA MET A 197 -3.30 20.92 3.50
C MET A 197 -3.40 22.42 3.26
N LEU A 198 -2.43 23.04 2.59
CA LEU A 198 -2.48 24.46 2.22
C LEU A 198 -3.71 24.78 1.35
N GLN A 199 -4.09 23.88 0.44
CA GLN A 199 -5.30 24.04 -0.38
C GLN A 199 -6.59 23.77 0.41
N LEU A 200 -6.51 22.95 1.45
CA LEU A 200 -7.65 22.58 2.29
C LEU A 200 -7.96 23.57 3.41
N VAL A 201 -7.08 24.53 3.71
CA VAL A 201 -7.21 25.45 4.86
C VAL A 201 -8.63 26.02 4.99
N SER A 202 -9.21 26.54 3.91
CA SER A 202 -10.56 27.15 3.94
C SER A 202 -11.72 26.16 4.08
N HIS A 203 -11.45 24.86 4.02
CA HIS A 203 -12.43 23.78 4.06
C HIS A 203 -12.19 22.82 5.25
N MET A 204 -11.16 23.06 6.07
CA MET A 204 -10.80 22.16 7.16
C MET A 204 -11.91 22.02 8.18
N ASP A 205 -12.63 23.09 8.50
CA ASP A 205 -13.72 23.03 9.47
C ASP A 205 -14.90 22.21 8.95
N VAL A 206 -15.24 22.37 7.67
CA VAL A 206 -16.24 21.53 6.99
C VAL A 206 -15.85 20.05 7.05
N LEU A 207 -14.57 19.73 6.78
CA LEU A 207 -14.06 18.36 6.86
C LEU A 207 -14.13 17.82 8.29
N ARG A 208 -13.72 18.61 9.30
CA ARG A 208 -13.81 18.25 10.71
C ARG A 208 -15.25 17.93 11.11
N CYS A 209 -16.20 18.83 10.80
CA CYS A 209 -17.62 18.63 11.06
C CYS A 209 -18.18 17.38 10.39
N ALA A 210 -17.86 17.18 9.10
CA ALA A 210 -18.34 16.03 8.37
C ALA A 210 -17.76 14.71 8.90
N MET A 211 -16.49 14.68 9.29
CA MET A 211 -15.85 13.48 9.83
C MET A 211 -16.33 13.14 11.22
N ALA A 212 -16.53 14.16 12.07
CA ALA A 212 -17.05 13.96 13.42
C ALA A 212 -18.49 13.41 13.37
N TYR A 213 -19.32 13.90 12.44
CA TYR A 213 -20.63 13.31 12.17
C TYR A 213 -20.55 11.86 11.70
N ARG A 214 -19.72 11.58 10.68
CA ARG A 214 -19.61 10.24 10.08
C ARG A 214 -19.05 9.19 11.03
N ARG A 215 -18.19 9.58 11.98
CA ARG A 215 -17.65 8.70 13.04
C ARG A 215 -18.74 7.92 13.75
N SER A 216 -19.85 8.57 14.08
CA SER A 216 -20.98 7.95 14.78
C SER A 216 -21.65 6.82 13.98
N ARG A 217 -21.31 6.68 12.68
CA ARG A 217 -21.99 5.81 11.71
C ARG A 217 -21.07 4.92 10.87
N SER A 218 -19.77 5.21 10.78
CA SER A 218 -18.82 4.47 9.93
C SER A 218 -18.08 3.36 10.68
N LEU A 219 -17.48 2.44 9.93
CA LEU A 219 -16.51 1.47 10.47
C LEU A 219 -15.33 2.23 11.10
N GLN A 220 -14.94 1.85 12.33
CA GLN A 220 -13.89 2.53 13.11
C GLN A 220 -12.54 2.62 12.36
N GLU A 221 -12.22 1.63 11.52
CA GLU A 221 -10.96 1.57 10.78
C GLU A 221 -10.83 2.67 9.72
N GLU A 222 -11.87 2.92 8.91
CA GLU A 222 -11.82 3.97 7.89
C GLU A 222 -11.69 5.36 8.52
N TRP A 223 -12.39 5.59 9.64
CA TRP A 223 -12.25 6.84 10.41
C TRP A 223 -10.81 7.03 10.86
N TYR A 224 -10.17 5.98 11.40
CA TYR A 224 -8.84 6.08 11.97
C TYR A 224 -7.83 6.52 10.93
N LEU A 225 -7.87 5.90 9.75
CA LEU A 225 -7.01 6.28 8.63
C LEU A 225 -7.22 7.75 8.23
N ILE A 226 -8.47 8.17 8.00
CA ILE A 226 -8.78 9.55 7.58
C ILE A 226 -8.31 10.55 8.64
N SER A 227 -8.59 10.29 9.92
CA SER A 227 -8.20 11.18 11.02
C SER A 227 -6.69 11.32 11.15
N GLN A 228 -5.93 10.24 10.96
CA GLN A 228 -4.49 10.22 11.08
C GLN A 228 -3.85 11.02 9.95
N PHE A 229 -4.29 10.78 8.71
CA PHE A 229 -3.71 11.43 7.53
C PHE A 229 -4.14 12.89 7.39
N LEU A 230 -5.36 13.26 7.81
CA LEU A 230 -5.80 14.65 7.82
C LEU A 230 -5.45 15.39 9.12
N ARG A 231 -4.80 14.72 10.08
CA ARG A 231 -4.47 15.23 11.42
C ARG A 231 -5.67 15.88 12.12
N LEU A 232 -6.81 15.19 12.07
CA LEU A 232 -8.00 15.67 12.74
C LEU A 232 -7.80 15.62 14.27
N PRO A 233 -8.33 16.60 15.02
CA PRO A 233 -8.32 16.59 16.47
C PRO A 233 -8.78 15.25 17.08
N LYS A 234 -8.03 14.77 18.09
CA LYS A 234 -8.35 13.52 18.81
C LYS A 234 -9.47 13.70 19.83
N ASN A 235 -9.81 14.94 20.21
CA ASN A 235 -10.92 15.23 21.13
C ASN A 235 -12.28 14.75 20.58
N TYR A 236 -12.39 14.51 19.26
CA TYR A 236 -13.55 13.84 18.69
C TYR A 236 -13.67 12.35 19.09
N GLU A 237 -12.68 11.80 19.81
CA GLU A 237 -12.68 10.42 20.27
C GLU A 237 -13.77 10.08 21.30
N GLY A 238 -14.21 11.09 22.07
CA GLY A 238 -15.25 10.93 23.10
C GLY A 238 -16.69 11.06 22.61
N LEU A 239 -16.91 11.42 21.34
CA LEU A 239 -18.24 11.76 20.84
C LEU A 239 -18.99 10.52 20.38
N SER A 240 -19.94 10.08 21.20
CA SER A 240 -20.83 8.96 20.91
C SER A 240 -22.06 9.39 20.09
N GLN A 241 -22.40 10.67 20.12
CA GLN A 241 -23.57 11.25 19.46
C GLN A 241 -23.15 12.30 18.42
N PRO A 242 -23.64 12.20 17.17
CA PRO A 242 -23.33 13.17 16.12
C PRO A 242 -23.72 14.60 16.46
N GLU A 243 -24.73 14.79 17.31
CA GLU A 243 -25.18 16.10 17.79
C GLU A 243 -24.14 16.76 18.70
N GLN A 244 -23.46 15.98 19.55
CA GLN A 244 -22.39 16.47 20.42
C GLN A 244 -21.17 16.91 19.62
N ALA A 245 -20.90 16.23 18.50
CA ALA A 245 -19.85 16.61 17.57
C ALA A 245 -20.10 17.97 16.93
N TRP A 246 -21.35 18.22 16.56
CA TRP A 246 -21.77 19.51 16.02
C TRP A 246 -21.74 20.61 17.07
N GLN A 247 -22.20 20.34 18.29
CA GLN A 247 -22.14 21.30 19.41
C GLN A 247 -20.71 21.69 19.75
N LEU A 248 -19.78 20.74 19.79
CA LEU A 248 -18.37 21.02 20.08
C LEU A 248 -17.73 21.91 19.01
N LEU A 249 -18.08 21.73 17.74
CA LEU A 249 -17.53 22.53 16.64
C LEU A 249 -18.09 23.95 16.61
N GLY A 250 -19.38 24.13 16.95
CA GLY A 250 -19.96 25.46 17.16
C GLY A 250 -19.36 26.19 18.38
N HIS A 251 -19.00 25.44 19.44
CA HIS A 251 -18.34 26.00 20.62
C HIS A 251 -16.86 26.38 20.36
N GLU A 252 -16.07 25.54 19.68
CA GLU A 252 -14.66 25.85 19.35
C GLU A 252 -14.53 27.14 18.53
N LYS A 253 -15.41 27.35 17.54
CA LYS A 253 -15.42 28.57 16.71
C LYS A 253 -15.73 29.83 17.53
N ASN A 254 -16.67 29.72 18.48
CA ASN A 254 -17.05 30.82 19.36
C ASN A 254 -15.96 31.19 20.39
N ASP A 255 -15.01 30.31 20.65
CA ASP A 255 -13.87 30.58 21.53
C ASP A 255 -12.67 31.16 20.74
N GLU A 256 -12.46 30.75 19.49
CA GLU A 256 -11.46 31.35 18.59
C GLU A 256 -11.81 32.81 18.24
N ASP A 257 -13.09 33.12 18.00
CA ASP A 257 -13.53 34.50 17.69
C ASP A 257 -13.41 35.47 18.90
N LYS A 258 -13.18 34.95 20.11
CA LYS A 258 -13.00 35.74 21.34
C LYS A 258 -11.54 35.95 21.74
N SER A 259 -10.59 35.25 21.09
CA SER A 259 -9.15 35.31 21.38
C SER A 259 -8.40 36.23 20.41
#